data_AF-C5KIH8-F1
#
_entry.id   AF-C5KIH8-F1
#
_cell.length_a   1.000
_cell.length_b   1.000
_cell.length_c   1.000
_cell.angle_alpha   90.00
_cell.angle_beta   90.00
_cell.angle_gamma   90.00
#
_symmetry.space_group_name_H-M   'P 1'
#
loop_
_entity.id
_entity.type
_entity.pdbx_description
1 polymer ?
#
loop_
_entity_poly.entity_id
_entity_poly.type
_entity_poly.pdbx_seq_one_letter_code
_entity_poly.pdbx_strand_id
1 'polypeptide(L)'
;TLCVGAGVIGLLEGWGGPKALYWCVQTVTTVGYGNLQLTSTASKVFTIFFIPIGVAVGASTMSSLASIPLIKQRAKQRGGS
;
A
#
# COMPACT_ATOMS: atom_id res chain seq x y z
N THR A 1 -3.67 -7.55 -6.49
CA THR A 1 -4.42 -6.30 -6.19
C THR A 1 -3.57 -5.05 -6.39
N LEU A 2 -2.37 -4.95 -5.80
CA LEU A 2 -1.55 -3.73 -5.91
C LEU A 2 -1.03 -3.44 -7.32
N CYS A 3 -0.46 -4.42 -8.01
CA CYS A 3 0.01 -4.21 -9.40
C CYS A 3 -1.13 -3.91 -10.37
N VAL A 4 -2.34 -4.41 -10.08
CA VAL A 4 -3.55 -4.13 -10.87
C VAL A 4 -3.98 -2.68 -10.67
N GLY A 5 -4.06 -2.22 -9.41
CA GLY A 5 -4.35 -0.83 -9.09
C GLY A 5 -3.30 0.14 -9.68
N ALA A 6 -2.01 -0.17 -9.51
CA ALA A 6 -0.92 0.59 -10.12
C ALA A 6 -1.00 0.62 -11.65
N GLY A 7 -1.28 -0.52 -12.29
CA GLY A 7 -1.40 -0.61 -13.74
C GLY A 7 -2.57 0.21 -14.27
N VAL A 8 -3.75 0.09 -13.66
CA VAL A 8 -4.95 0.84 -14.06
C VAL A 8 -4.75 2.34 -13.88
N ILE A 9 -4.27 2.78 -12.71
CA ILE A 9 -4.02 4.20 -12.45
C ILE A 9 -2.88 4.74 -13.31
N GLY A 10 -1.82 3.95 -13.52
CA GLY A 10 -0.72 4.30 -14.42
C GLY A 10 -1.18 4.52 -15.86
N LEU A 11 -2.09 3.69 -16.35
CA LEU A 11 -2.70 3.84 -17.67
C LEU A 11 -3.68 5.02 -17.73
N LEU A 12 -4.49 5.25 -16.69
CA LEU A 12 -5.50 6.33 -16.67
C LEU A 12 -4.88 7.73 -16.48
N GLU A 13 -3.79 7.84 -15.73
CA GLU A 13 -3.09 9.10 -15.46
C GLU A 13 -1.87 9.32 -16.38
N GLY A 14 -1.55 8.36 -17.25
CA GLY A 14 -0.34 8.41 -18.07
C GLY A 14 0.95 8.40 -17.25
N TRP A 15 0.90 7.86 -16.03
CA TRP A 15 2.07 7.80 -15.15
C TRP A 15 2.96 6.63 -15.54
N GLY A 16 4.26 6.91 -15.72
CA GLY A 16 5.25 5.86 -15.88
C GLY A 16 5.25 4.90 -14.69
N GLY A 17 5.58 3.63 -14.93
CA GLY A 17 5.58 2.55 -13.93
C GLY A 17 6.11 2.90 -12.53
N PRO A 18 7.23 3.65 -12.39
CA PRO A 18 7.75 4.05 -11.08
C PRO A 18 6.80 4.94 -10.28
N LYS A 19 6.10 5.89 -10.92
CA LYS A 19 5.15 6.80 -10.24
C LYS A 19 3.92 6.05 -9.76
N ALA A 20 3.39 5.15 -10.59
CA ALA A 20 2.25 4.31 -10.22
C ALA A 20 2.58 3.38 -9.04
N LEU A 21 3.77 2.77 -9.02
CA LEU A 21 4.25 1.97 -7.91
C LEU A 21 4.41 2.80 -6.63
N TYR A 22 5.01 3.99 -6.73
CA TYR A 22 5.16 4.89 -5.59
C TYR A 22 3.80 5.24 -4.97
N TRP A 23 2.82 5.61 -5.79
CA TRP A 23 1.47 5.89 -5.34
C TRP A 23 0.83 4.68 -4.63
N CYS A 24 1.00 3.46 -5.18
CA CYS A 24 0.51 2.25 -4.53
C CYS A 24 1.16 2.00 -3.16
N VAL A 25 2.47 2.18 -3.05
CA VAL A 25 3.20 2.04 -1.77
C VAL A 25 2.68 3.05 -0.75
N GLN A 26 2.45 4.30 -1.17
CA GLN A 26 1.94 5.37 -0.31
C GLN A 26 0.54 5.04 0.24
N THR A 27 -0.31 4.43 -0.59
CA THR A 27 -1.66 3.97 -0.21
C THR A 27 -1.61 2.79 0.77
N VAL A 28 -0.77 1.78 0.51
CA VAL A 28 -0.60 0.61 1.40
C VAL A 28 -0.07 1.01 2.76
N THR A 29 0.92 1.90 2.76
CA THR A 29 1.58 2.35 3.99
C THR A 29 0.72 3.41 4.70
N THR A 30 -0.43 3.80 4.12
CA THR A 30 -1.32 4.87 4.61
C THR A 30 -0.62 6.21 4.84
N VAL A 31 0.55 6.41 4.22
CA VAL A 31 1.40 7.59 4.44
C VAL A 31 0.77 8.85 3.86
N GLY A 32 0.11 8.70 2.70
CA GLY A 32 -0.76 9.75 2.17
C GLY A 32 -0.10 11.11 1.94
N TYR A 33 1.18 11.20 1.56
CA TYR A 33 1.86 12.49 1.29
C TYR A 33 1.12 13.44 0.34
N GLY A 34 0.21 12.94 -0.49
CA GLY A 34 -0.61 13.78 -1.38
C GLY A 34 0.16 14.46 -2.52
N ASN A 35 1.44 14.10 -2.74
CA ASN A 35 2.25 14.60 -3.85
C ASN A 35 1.68 14.13 -5.20
N LEU A 36 1.35 12.85 -5.29
CA LEU A 36 0.76 12.25 -6.48
C LEU A 36 -0.75 12.17 -6.31
N GLN A 37 -1.44 13.13 -6.91
CA GLN A 37 -2.91 13.20 -6.92
C GLN A 37 -3.44 12.79 -8.29
N LEU A 38 -4.53 12.05 -8.26
CA LEU A 38 -5.27 11.65 -9.44
C LEU A 38 -5.84 12.91 -10.10
N THR A 39 -5.49 13.18 -11.34
CA THR A 39 -5.99 14.34 -12.10
C THR A 39 -7.29 14.00 -12.83
N SER A 40 -7.43 12.75 -13.29
CA SER A 40 -8.59 12.30 -14.04
C SER A 40 -9.72 11.80 -13.14
N THR A 41 -10.95 12.19 -13.49
CA THR A 41 -12.17 11.86 -12.75
C THR A 41 -12.41 10.36 -12.67
N ALA A 42 -12.13 9.62 -13.74
CA ALA A 42 -12.29 8.16 -13.77
C ALA A 42 -11.37 7.47 -12.76
N SER A 43 -10.11 7.92 -12.67
CA SER A 43 -9.12 7.39 -11.74
C SER A 43 -9.54 7.61 -10.28
N LYS A 44 -10.10 8.79 -9.97
CA LYS A 44 -10.60 9.12 -8.62
C LYS A 44 -11.74 8.20 -8.19
N VAL A 45 -12.73 8.01 -9.06
CA VAL A 45 -13.89 7.15 -8.76
C VAL A 45 -13.44 5.71 -8.57
N PHE A 46 -12.62 5.18 -9.48
CA PHE A 46 -12.07 3.82 -9.35
C PHE A 46 -11.30 3.64 -8.04
N THR A 47 -10.44 4.61 -7.71
CA THR A 47 -9.62 4.59 -6.51
C THR A 47 -10.44 4.56 -5.22
N ILE A 48 -11.54 5.30 -5.14
CA ILE A 48 -12.41 5.32 -3.94
C ILE A 48 -12.93 3.92 -3.60
N PHE A 49 -13.34 3.13 -4.60
CA PHE A 49 -13.79 1.76 -4.39
C PHE A 49 -12.64 0.79 -4.14
N PHE A 50 -11.48 1.05 -4.75
CA PHE A 50 -10.34 0.13 -4.69
C PHE A 50 -9.46 0.32 -3.43
N ILE A 51 -9.40 1.52 -2.86
CA ILE A 51 -8.61 1.85 -1.66
C ILE A 51 -8.95 0.97 -0.45
N PRO A 52 -10.21 0.79 -0.01
CA PRO A 52 -10.48 0.01 1.20
C PRO A 52 -10.02 -1.44 1.06
N ILE A 53 -10.15 -2.01 -0.13
CA ILE A 53 -9.71 -3.37 -0.45
C ILE A 53 -8.17 -3.42 -0.52
N GLY A 54 -7.55 -2.45 -1.20
CA GLY A 54 -6.10 -2.37 -1.35
C GLY A 54 -5.36 -2.14 -0.03
N VAL A 55 -5.91 -1.29 0.84
CA VAL A 55 -5.38 -1.01 2.18
C VAL A 55 -5.56 -2.22 3.09
N ALA A 56 -6.71 -2.91 3.08
CA ALA A 56 -6.90 -4.11 3.88
C ALA A 56 -5.88 -5.22 3.55
N VAL A 57 -5.63 -5.45 2.25
CA VAL A 57 -4.64 -6.43 1.78
C VAL A 57 -3.20 -5.97 2.06
N GLY A 58 -2.90 -4.69 1.87
CA GLY A 58 -1.59 -4.12 2.17
C GLY A 58 -1.26 -4.11 3.67
N ALA A 59 -2.25 -3.82 4.51
CA ALA A 59 -2.11 -3.86 5.96
C ALA A 59 -1.91 -5.28 6.48
N SER A 60 -2.54 -6.29 5.86
CA SER A 60 -2.37 -7.69 6.27
C SER A 60 -0.99 -8.24 5.91
N THR A 61 -0.38 -7.83 4.79
CA THR A 61 1.02 -8.16 4.49
C THR A 61 1.99 -7.44 5.44
N MET A 62 1.73 -6.17 5.75
CA MET A 62 2.49 -5.42 6.76
C MET A 62 2.36 -6.05 8.16
N SER A 63 1.16 -6.53 8.53
CA SER A 63 0.91 -7.20 9.81
C SER A 63 1.69 -8.51 9.92
N SER A 64 1.79 -9.26 8.83
CA SER A 64 2.64 -10.45 8.75
C SER A 64 4.12 -10.09 8.93
N LEU A 65 4.60 -9.02 8.29
CA LEU A 65 5.96 -8.52 8.46
C LEU A 65 6.21 -7.98 9.88
N ALA A 66 5.24 -7.30 10.49
CA ALA A 66 5.30 -6.77 11.85
C ALA A 66 5.25 -7.89 12.91
N SER A 67 4.63 -9.03 12.60
CA SER A 67 4.64 -10.19 13.49
C SER A 67 6.03 -10.80 13.64
N ILE A 68 6.92 -10.68 12.65
CA ILE A 68 8.29 -11.22 12.69
C ILE A 68 9.15 -10.54 13.78
N PRO A 69 9.27 -9.19 13.87
CA PRO A 69 9.99 -8.55 14.96
C PRO A 69 9.32 -8.76 16.31
N LEU A 70 7.98 -8.86 16.37
CA LEU A 70 7.26 -9.15 17.63
C LEU A 70 7.53 -10.57 18.14
N ILE A 71 7.63 -11.57 17.25
CA ILE A 71 8.05 -12.94 17.59
C ILE A 71 9.50 -12.91 18.08
N LYS A 72 10.38 -12.13 17.44
CA LYS A 72 11.79 -11.98 17.84
C LYS A 72 11.95 -11.28 19.19
N GLN A 73 11.10 -10.29 19.50
CA GLN A 73 11.07 -9.61 20.80
C GLN A 73 10.52 -10.50 21.92
N ARG A 74 9.46 -11.28 21.66
CA ARG A 74 8.94 -12.28 22.62
C ARG A 74 9.93 -13.42 22.86
N ALA A 75 10.67 -13.86 21.84
CA ALA A 75 11.72 -14.86 21.99
C ALA A 75 12.92 -14.32 22.82
N LYS A 76 13.28 -13.03 22.64
CA LYS A 76 14.36 -12.40 23.41
C LYS A 76 14.01 -12.18 24.89
N GLN A 77 12.74 -11.97 25.24
CA GLN A 77 12.32 -11.88 26.64
C GLN A 77 12.27 -13.21 27.39
N ARG A 78 12.15 -14.35 26.68
CA ARG A 78 12.04 -15.68 27.31
C ARG A 78 13.37 -16.38 27.60
N GLY A 79 14.46 -15.98 26.95
CA GLY A 79 15.80 -16.53 27.15
C GLY A 79 16.68 -15.78 28.15
N GLY A 80 16.12 -14.81 28.89
CA GLY A 80 16.83 -13.98 29.86
C GLY A 80 16.41 -14.21 31.32
N SER A 81 15.80 -15.36 31.63
CA SER A 81 15.49 -15.78 33.02
C SER A 81 16.19 -17.08 33.36
#